data_AF-A0A8J7MN94-F1
#
_entry.id   AF-A0A8J7MN94-F1
#
_cell.length_a   1.000
_cell.length_b   1.000
_cell.length_c   1.000
_cell.angle_alpha   90.00
_cell.angle_beta   90.00
_cell.angle_gamma   90.00
#
_symmetry.space_group_name_H-M   'P 1'
#
loop_
_entity.id
_entity.type
_entity.pdbx_description
1 polymer ?
#
loop_
_entity_poly.entity_id
_entity_poly.type
_entity_poly.pdbx_seq_one_letter_code
_entity_poly.pdbx_strand_id
1 'polypeptide(L)'
;MSSYSLPRTLALALGFGLALSGTVVLAQEAAAPAATEAAPGADLNMGSTPGAPKLKEEKDAQPGEMYLGGTFEQWELRCVKAKDGSDPCELYQLLKDQKSNPVSEISMFPLPAGGKAAAGATVIVPLETMLTSNLTLTIDTAQPKVYPFTVCGSVGCVARVGFTGDEVAQFKKGAKATLTIVPFAAPDQKVNLDISLKGFTAGFESITVPEKPAGN
;
A
#
# COMPACT_ATOMS: atom_id res chain seq x y z
N MET A 1 -18.85 8.07 54.85
CA MET A 1 -18.51 9.13 55.83
C MET A 1 -17.02 9.40 55.73
N SER A 2 -16.60 10.63 56.03
CA SER A 2 -15.26 11.23 55.89
C SER A 2 -14.88 11.80 54.53
N SER A 3 -15.40 13.02 54.34
CA SER A 3 -14.85 14.14 53.58
C SER A 3 -13.44 14.53 54.04
N TYR A 4 -12.62 15.09 53.15
CA TYR A 4 -11.65 16.15 53.49
C TYR A 4 -11.44 17.08 52.27
N SER A 5 -11.85 18.34 52.45
CA SER A 5 -11.52 19.52 51.62
C SER A 5 -10.12 20.05 51.95
N LEU A 6 -9.50 20.83 51.06
CA LEU A 6 -8.74 22.09 51.33
C LEU A 6 -8.36 22.80 50.00
N PRO A 7 -7.91 24.09 49.97
CA PRO A 7 -8.53 25.13 49.14
C PRO A 7 -7.59 25.88 48.16
N ARG A 8 -8.22 26.80 47.42
CA ARG A 8 -7.70 27.85 46.52
C ARG A 8 -6.58 28.73 47.10
N THR A 9 -5.67 29.18 46.24
CA THR A 9 -5.10 30.54 46.29
C THR A 9 -4.89 31.13 44.90
N LEU A 10 -5.34 32.37 44.77
CA LEU A 10 -5.37 33.25 43.61
C LEU A 10 -4.22 34.26 43.77
N ALA A 11 -3.46 34.57 42.73
CA ALA A 11 -2.53 35.71 42.74
C ALA A 11 -2.61 36.48 41.41
N LEU A 12 -3.01 37.74 41.55
CA LEU A 12 -3.18 38.79 40.54
C LEU A 12 -2.03 39.78 40.71
N ALA A 13 -1.37 40.22 39.64
CA ALA A 13 -0.49 41.38 39.67
C ALA A 13 -0.57 42.19 38.36
N LEU A 14 -1.02 43.44 38.50
CA LEU A 14 -1.03 44.50 37.50
C LEU A 14 0.37 45.09 37.31
N GLY A 15 0.69 45.55 36.09
CA GLY A 15 1.80 46.44 35.81
C GLY A 15 1.47 47.38 34.64
N PHE A 16 1.33 48.66 34.95
CA PHE A 16 0.99 49.78 34.05
C PHE A 16 2.27 50.45 33.56
N GLY A 17 2.37 50.81 32.27
CA GLY A 17 3.51 51.53 31.73
C GLY A 17 3.15 52.32 30.47
N LEU A 18 3.00 53.63 30.62
CA LEU A 18 2.66 54.62 29.60
C LEU A 18 3.95 55.30 29.09
N ALA A 19 4.13 55.44 27.77
CA ALA A 19 5.09 56.40 27.21
C ALA A 19 4.63 56.89 25.82
N LEU A 20 4.41 58.20 25.69
CA LEU A 20 4.28 58.93 24.43
C LEU A 20 5.65 59.45 24.00
N SER A 21 5.93 59.45 22.69
CA SER A 21 6.54 60.57 21.93
C SER A 21 6.63 60.19 20.44
N GLY A 22 6.18 61.09 19.57
CA GLY A 22 6.00 60.84 18.13
C GLY A 22 7.20 61.14 17.25
N THR A 23 7.06 60.79 15.96
CA THR A 23 7.78 61.38 14.82
C THR A 23 6.87 61.30 13.58
N VAL A 24 6.83 62.40 12.82
CA VAL A 24 6.19 62.52 11.50
C VAL A 24 7.24 62.16 10.45
N VAL A 25 6.95 61.21 9.56
CA VAL A 25 7.76 60.90 8.37
C VAL A 25 6.83 60.68 7.17
N LEU A 26 7.35 61.08 6.00
CA LEU A 26 6.69 61.51 4.78
C LEU A 26 5.73 60.50 4.12
N ALA A 27 4.78 61.07 3.37
CA ALA A 27 3.98 60.40 2.36
C ALA A 27 4.87 59.62 1.38
N GLN A 28 4.73 58.29 1.39
CA GLN A 28 5.27 57.39 0.38
C GLN A 28 4.11 56.91 -0.47
N GLU A 29 4.17 57.19 -1.77
CA GLU A 29 3.25 56.64 -2.76
C GLU A 29 3.37 55.11 -2.74
N ALA A 30 2.41 54.46 -2.07
CA ALA A 30 2.33 53.02 -2.05
C ALA A 30 1.78 52.55 -3.40
N ALA A 31 2.68 52.10 -4.28
CA ALA A 31 2.30 51.20 -5.34
C ALA A 31 1.63 49.98 -4.70
N ALA A 32 0.32 49.85 -4.90
CA ALA A 32 -0.43 48.69 -4.43
C ALA A 32 0.19 47.43 -5.04
N PRO A 33 0.62 46.44 -4.25
CA PRO A 33 0.93 45.14 -4.80
C PRO A 33 -0.36 44.61 -5.44
N ALA A 34 -0.33 44.35 -6.74
CA ALA A 34 -1.36 43.61 -7.41
C ALA A 34 -1.52 42.28 -6.66
N ALA A 35 -2.64 42.13 -5.96
CA ALA A 35 -3.03 40.87 -5.38
C ALA A 35 -3.19 39.90 -6.54
N THR A 36 -2.24 38.95 -6.64
CA THR A 36 -2.46 37.75 -7.43
C THR A 36 -3.64 37.04 -6.79
N GLU A 37 -4.82 37.23 -7.36
CA GLU A 37 -6.04 36.57 -6.97
C GLU A 37 -5.82 35.07 -7.18
N ALA A 38 -5.55 34.36 -6.08
CA ALA A 38 -5.51 32.91 -6.08
C ALA A 38 -6.86 32.43 -6.61
N ALA A 39 -6.85 31.69 -7.72
CA ALA A 39 -8.06 31.15 -8.31
C ALA A 39 -8.87 30.40 -7.24
N PRO A 40 -10.19 30.66 -7.10
CA PRO A 40 -11.01 29.99 -6.10
C PRO A 40 -10.94 28.48 -6.31
N GLY A 41 -10.39 27.77 -5.33
CA GLY A 41 -10.37 26.31 -5.32
C GLY A 41 -9.00 25.63 -5.42
N ALA A 42 -7.90 26.39 -5.43
CA ALA A 42 -6.55 25.81 -5.45
C ALA A 42 -6.22 24.92 -4.22
N ASP A 43 -6.92 25.11 -3.10
CA ASP A 43 -6.81 24.29 -1.88
C ASP A 43 -7.87 23.18 -1.78
N LEU A 44 -8.71 22.99 -2.80
CA LEU A 44 -9.77 21.99 -2.77
C LEU A 44 -9.24 20.63 -3.24
N ASN A 45 -9.14 19.70 -2.31
CA ASN A 45 -8.89 18.29 -2.59
C ASN A 45 -10.10 17.69 -3.31
N MET A 46 -9.92 17.35 -4.60
CA MET A 46 -10.98 16.85 -5.48
C MET A 46 -11.38 15.39 -5.21
N GLY A 47 -10.92 14.80 -4.10
CA GLY A 47 -11.14 13.40 -3.78
C GLY A 47 -10.33 12.47 -4.69
N SER A 48 -10.02 11.29 -4.19
CA SER A 48 -9.43 10.19 -4.98
C SER A 48 -10.39 9.02 -4.94
N THR A 49 -10.53 8.32 -6.07
CA THR A 49 -11.26 7.06 -6.13
C THR A 49 -10.60 6.08 -5.14
N PRO A 50 -11.34 5.37 -4.27
CA PRO A 50 -10.77 4.34 -3.43
C PRO A 50 -10.14 3.23 -4.29
N GLY A 51 -8.83 3.08 -4.20
CA GLY A 51 -8.01 2.16 -5.00
C GLY A 51 -6.53 2.39 -4.69
N ALA A 52 -5.67 1.43 -5.03
CA ALA A 52 -4.25 1.48 -4.70
C ALA A 52 -3.60 2.84 -5.08
N PRO A 53 -2.54 3.29 -4.37
CA PRO A 53 -1.86 4.55 -4.67
C PRO A 53 -1.50 4.62 -6.16
N LYS A 54 -1.81 5.73 -6.84
CA LYS A 54 -1.37 5.93 -8.22
C LYS A 54 0.16 6.01 -8.23
N LEU A 55 0.79 5.00 -8.83
CA LEU A 55 2.23 4.98 -9.04
C LEU A 55 2.62 5.93 -10.16
N LYS A 56 3.84 6.46 -10.09
CA LYS A 56 4.42 7.33 -11.13
C LYS A 56 4.73 6.51 -12.40
N GLU A 57 4.87 7.18 -13.54
CA GLU A 57 5.48 6.58 -14.72
C GLU A 57 7.00 6.42 -14.51
N GLU A 58 7.63 5.49 -15.23
CA GLU A 58 9.07 5.21 -15.07
C GLU A 58 9.95 6.46 -15.22
N LYS A 59 9.69 7.28 -16.23
CA LYS A 59 10.48 8.47 -16.55
C LYS A 59 10.48 9.52 -15.43
N ASP A 60 9.48 9.48 -14.55
CA ASP A 60 9.26 10.44 -13.47
C ASP A 60 9.69 9.89 -12.10
N ALA A 61 10.11 8.62 -12.04
CA ALA A 61 10.52 7.95 -10.82
C ALA A 61 11.99 8.22 -10.48
N GLN A 62 12.26 8.55 -9.22
CA GLN A 62 13.62 8.73 -8.70
C GLN A 62 14.11 7.44 -8.01
N PRO A 63 15.44 7.21 -7.89
CA PRO A 63 15.95 6.02 -7.22
C PRO A 63 15.38 5.83 -5.80
N GLY A 64 14.84 4.63 -5.53
CA GLY A 64 14.14 4.26 -4.30
C GLY A 64 12.62 4.44 -4.36
N GLU A 65 12.08 5.09 -5.38
CA GLU A 65 10.64 5.25 -5.56
C GLU A 65 10.02 4.10 -6.37
N MET A 66 8.76 3.78 -6.05
CA MET A 66 7.97 2.83 -6.85
C MET A 66 7.35 3.51 -8.08
N TYR A 67 7.26 2.78 -9.18
CA TYR A 67 6.63 3.22 -10.41
C TYR A 67 5.86 2.09 -11.10
N LEU A 68 4.94 2.44 -11.98
CA LEU A 68 4.20 1.51 -12.82
C LEU A 68 5.03 1.19 -14.08
N GLY A 69 5.59 -0.01 -14.13
CA GLY A 69 6.37 -0.51 -15.28
C GLY A 69 5.49 -1.04 -16.41
N GLY A 70 4.21 -1.31 -16.16
CA GLY A 70 3.26 -1.75 -17.18
C GLY A 70 1.97 -2.30 -16.61
N THR A 71 1.01 -2.56 -17.49
CA THR A 71 -0.28 -3.17 -17.14
C THR A 71 -0.58 -4.31 -18.10
N PHE A 72 -0.91 -5.46 -17.52
CA PHE A 72 -1.19 -6.72 -18.21
C PHE A 72 -2.57 -7.20 -17.79
N GLU A 73 -3.60 -6.74 -18.50
CA GLU A 73 -5.00 -7.03 -18.19
C GLU A 73 -5.39 -6.64 -16.74
N GLN A 74 -5.36 -7.62 -15.83
CA GLN A 74 -5.73 -7.44 -14.41
C GLN A 74 -4.50 -7.33 -13.50
N TRP A 75 -3.30 -7.27 -14.07
CA TRP A 75 -2.05 -7.20 -13.33
C TRP A 75 -1.30 -5.90 -13.62
N GLU A 76 -0.71 -5.33 -12.59
CA GLU A 76 0.21 -4.20 -12.70
C GLU A 76 1.63 -4.70 -12.48
N LEU A 77 2.55 -4.34 -13.36
CA LEU A 77 3.98 -4.50 -13.09
C LEU A 77 4.44 -3.30 -12.30
N ARG A 78 4.81 -3.52 -11.04
CA ARG A 78 5.27 -2.48 -10.12
C ARG A 78 6.76 -2.67 -9.88
N CYS A 79 7.53 -1.62 -10.07
CA CYS A 79 8.97 -1.66 -9.99
C CYS A 79 9.48 -0.60 -9.02
N VAL A 80 10.65 -0.83 -8.42
CA VAL A 80 11.37 0.18 -7.63
C VAL A 80 12.55 0.68 -8.45
N LYS A 81 12.66 2.00 -8.64
CA LYS A 81 13.76 2.57 -9.43
C LYS A 81 15.09 2.34 -8.71
N ALA A 82 16.01 1.61 -9.33
CA ALA A 82 17.37 1.39 -8.85
C ALA A 82 18.32 2.44 -9.45
N LYS A 83 19.48 2.64 -8.79
CA LYS A 83 20.51 3.57 -9.29
C LYS A 83 21.30 3.03 -10.47
N ASP A 84 21.37 1.70 -10.59
CA ASP A 84 22.15 0.97 -11.60
C ASP A 84 21.29 0.46 -12.77
N GLY A 85 19.99 0.78 -12.77
CA GLY A 85 19.03 0.34 -13.79
C GLY A 85 18.53 -1.10 -13.61
N SER A 86 18.95 -1.81 -12.55
CA SER A 86 18.46 -3.16 -12.22
C SER A 86 17.18 -3.10 -11.36
N ASP A 87 16.16 -2.42 -11.87
CA ASP A 87 14.92 -2.13 -11.14
C ASP A 87 14.21 -3.44 -10.75
N PRO A 88 14.10 -3.80 -9.44
CA PRO A 88 13.36 -4.99 -9.05
C PRO A 88 11.85 -4.74 -9.24
N CYS A 89 11.18 -5.69 -9.89
CA CYS A 89 9.76 -5.62 -10.19
C CYS A 89 8.99 -6.80 -9.60
N GLU A 90 7.70 -6.54 -9.31
CA GLU A 90 6.71 -7.53 -8.92
C GLU A 90 5.43 -7.34 -9.72
N LEU A 91 4.67 -8.42 -9.88
CA LEU A 91 3.36 -8.41 -10.49
C LEU A 91 2.30 -8.29 -9.40
N TYR A 92 1.50 -7.23 -9.46
CA TYR A 92 0.55 -6.85 -8.43
C TYR A 92 -0.90 -6.98 -8.89
N GLN A 93 -1.77 -7.43 -8.00
CA GLN A 93 -3.22 -7.34 -8.16
C GLN A 93 -3.91 -6.95 -6.85
N LEU A 94 -4.77 -5.93 -6.91
CA LEU A 94 -5.67 -5.56 -5.84
C LEU A 94 -6.93 -6.44 -5.92
N LEU A 95 -7.16 -7.22 -4.87
CA LEU A 95 -8.28 -8.15 -4.75
C LEU A 95 -9.48 -7.46 -4.10
N LYS A 96 -10.64 -7.64 -4.73
CA LYS A 96 -11.89 -7.01 -4.33
C LYS A 96 -12.94 -8.03 -3.94
N ASP A 97 -13.86 -7.62 -3.06
CA ASP A 97 -15.05 -8.41 -2.77
C ASP A 97 -16.09 -8.34 -3.92
N GLN A 98 -17.19 -9.05 -3.77
CA GLN A 98 -18.29 -9.07 -4.74
C GLN A 98 -18.97 -7.70 -4.94
N LYS A 99 -18.76 -6.76 -4.01
CA LYS A 99 -19.27 -5.39 -4.07
C LYS A 99 -18.22 -4.42 -4.63
N SER A 100 -17.10 -4.94 -5.15
CA SER A 100 -15.97 -4.17 -5.68
C SER A 100 -15.21 -3.33 -4.63
N ASN A 101 -15.35 -3.65 -3.34
CA ASN A 101 -14.54 -3.01 -2.30
C ASN A 101 -13.14 -3.64 -2.30
N PRO A 102 -12.07 -2.84 -2.14
CA PRO A 102 -10.73 -3.38 -1.94
C PRO A 102 -10.65 -4.14 -0.61
N VAL A 103 -10.11 -5.35 -0.64
CA VAL A 103 -9.98 -6.18 0.57
C VAL A 103 -8.55 -6.65 0.79
N SER A 104 -7.88 -7.17 -0.23
CA SER A 104 -6.55 -7.76 -0.07
C SER A 104 -5.71 -7.47 -1.31
N GLU A 105 -4.42 -7.71 -1.24
CA GLU A 105 -3.53 -7.60 -2.39
C GLU A 105 -2.56 -8.76 -2.43
N ILE A 106 -2.15 -9.10 -3.66
CA ILE A 106 -1.11 -10.07 -3.95
C ILE A 106 -0.06 -9.45 -4.85
N SER A 107 1.20 -9.55 -4.43
CA SER A 107 2.38 -9.24 -5.23
C SER A 107 3.18 -10.51 -5.48
N MET A 108 3.48 -10.83 -6.74
CA MET A 108 4.19 -12.04 -7.15
C MET A 108 5.50 -11.69 -7.86
N PHE A 109 6.54 -12.48 -7.62
CA PHE A 109 7.85 -12.27 -8.24
C PHE A 109 8.54 -13.63 -8.52
N PRO A 110 9.31 -13.75 -9.61
CA PRO A 110 10.11 -14.92 -9.87
C PRO A 110 11.26 -15.06 -8.87
N LEU A 111 11.62 -16.30 -8.55
CA LEU A 111 12.77 -16.61 -7.71
C LEU A 111 13.93 -17.15 -8.56
N PRO A 112 15.20 -16.92 -8.17
CA PRO A 112 16.34 -17.56 -8.79
C PRO A 112 16.23 -19.09 -8.77
N ALA A 113 16.80 -19.76 -9.78
CA ALA A 113 16.80 -21.21 -9.88
C ALA A 113 17.54 -21.88 -8.70
N GLY A 114 17.18 -23.15 -8.43
CA GLY A 114 17.82 -23.99 -7.40
C GLY A 114 17.02 -24.11 -6.10
N GLY A 115 15.91 -23.38 -5.95
CA GLY A 115 14.95 -23.55 -4.86
C GLY A 115 13.81 -24.53 -5.20
N LYS A 116 13.04 -24.93 -4.18
CA LYS A 116 11.78 -25.68 -4.37
C LYS A 116 10.68 -24.82 -5.00
N ALA A 117 10.72 -23.52 -4.77
CA ALA A 117 9.78 -22.55 -5.33
C ALA A 117 10.42 -21.86 -6.55
N ALA A 118 9.65 -21.75 -7.63
CA ALA A 118 10.00 -20.99 -8.83
C ALA A 118 9.52 -19.53 -8.75
N ALA A 119 8.51 -19.26 -7.91
CA ALA A 119 8.01 -17.91 -7.65
C ALA A 119 7.68 -17.73 -6.17
N GLY A 120 7.83 -16.49 -5.70
CA GLY A 120 7.35 -16.04 -4.41
C GLY A 120 6.16 -15.12 -4.58
N ALA A 121 5.34 -15.00 -3.53
CA ALA A 121 4.37 -13.93 -3.43
C ALA A 121 4.22 -13.42 -1.99
N THR A 122 3.88 -12.14 -1.89
CA THR A 122 3.43 -11.50 -0.67
C THR A 122 1.94 -11.26 -0.80
N VAL A 123 1.17 -11.79 0.13
CA VAL A 123 -0.26 -11.50 0.25
C VAL A 123 -0.49 -10.69 1.51
N ILE A 124 -1.13 -9.53 1.37
CA ILE A 124 -1.54 -8.68 2.50
C ILE A 124 -3.05 -8.73 2.62
N VAL A 125 -3.53 -9.20 3.77
CA VAL A 125 -4.96 -9.28 4.10
C VAL A 125 -5.30 -8.25 5.18
N PRO A 126 -6.58 -7.86 5.34
CA PRO A 126 -6.98 -6.87 6.33
C PRO A 126 -6.60 -7.26 7.76
N LEU A 127 -6.50 -6.23 8.61
CA LEU A 127 -6.63 -6.41 10.04
C LEU A 127 -7.98 -7.07 10.37
N GLU A 128 -8.07 -7.69 11.54
CA GLU A 128 -9.22 -8.53 11.94
C GLU A 128 -9.39 -9.79 11.06
N THR A 129 -8.34 -10.26 10.40
CA THR A 129 -8.29 -11.63 9.85
C THR A 129 -7.91 -12.64 10.93
N MET A 130 -8.60 -13.78 11.00
CA MET A 130 -8.33 -14.88 11.92
C MET A 130 -7.02 -15.59 11.58
N LEU A 131 -5.97 -15.34 12.36
CA LEU A 131 -4.63 -15.84 12.06
C LEU A 131 -4.49 -17.36 12.18
N THR A 132 -5.19 -17.96 13.15
CA THR A 132 -5.17 -19.41 13.38
C THR A 132 -5.82 -20.22 12.24
N SER A 133 -6.70 -19.58 11.46
CA SER A 133 -7.31 -20.19 10.27
C SER A 133 -6.38 -20.18 9.06
N ASN A 134 -5.28 -19.41 9.10
CA ASN A 134 -4.33 -19.22 8.02
C ASN A 134 -4.98 -18.69 6.72
N LEU A 135 -4.15 -18.43 5.70
CA LEU A 135 -4.60 -18.11 4.35
C LEU A 135 -4.76 -19.41 3.55
N THR A 136 -5.83 -19.55 2.77
CA THR A 136 -5.96 -20.65 1.79
C THR A 136 -5.93 -20.10 0.38
N LEU A 137 -5.20 -20.75 -0.53
CA LEU A 137 -5.19 -20.40 -1.96
C LEU A 137 -5.46 -21.65 -2.80
N THR A 138 -6.32 -21.49 -3.80
CA THR A 138 -6.73 -22.55 -4.73
C THR A 138 -6.56 -22.03 -6.15
N ILE A 139 -5.90 -22.77 -7.04
CA ILE A 139 -5.78 -22.42 -8.47
C ILE A 139 -6.81 -23.23 -9.24
N ASP A 140 -7.75 -22.57 -9.90
CA ASP A 140 -8.93 -23.15 -10.53
C ASP A 140 -9.63 -24.19 -9.62
N THR A 141 -9.51 -25.48 -9.94
CA THR A 141 -10.08 -26.60 -9.19
C THR A 141 -9.01 -27.50 -8.55
N ALA A 142 -7.76 -27.05 -8.49
CA ALA A 142 -6.68 -27.79 -7.85
C ALA A 142 -6.92 -27.93 -6.34
N GLN A 143 -6.15 -28.80 -5.68
CA GLN A 143 -6.22 -28.95 -4.23
C GLN A 143 -5.84 -27.63 -3.54
N PRO A 144 -6.67 -27.12 -2.60
CA PRO A 144 -6.35 -25.93 -1.85
C PRO A 144 -5.07 -26.11 -1.03
N LYS A 145 -4.24 -25.07 -0.98
CA LYS A 145 -3.04 -25.01 -0.14
C LYS A 145 -3.19 -23.97 0.95
N VAL A 146 -2.63 -24.27 2.12
CA VAL A 146 -2.70 -23.43 3.31
C VAL A 146 -1.35 -22.76 3.54
N TYR A 147 -1.38 -21.45 3.77
CA TYR A 147 -0.23 -20.60 3.96
C TYR A 147 -0.36 -19.84 5.30
N PRO A 148 0.54 -20.09 6.26
CA PRO A 148 0.50 -19.37 7.52
C PRO A 148 0.76 -17.87 7.35
N PHE A 149 0.09 -17.07 8.18
CA PHE A 149 0.47 -15.67 8.36
C PHE A 149 1.80 -15.61 9.11
N THR A 150 2.68 -14.73 8.65
CA THR A 150 4.05 -14.61 9.16
C THR A 150 4.21 -13.42 10.10
N VAL A 151 3.49 -12.33 9.85
CA VAL A 151 3.52 -11.10 10.66
C VAL A 151 2.27 -10.27 10.37
N CYS A 152 1.82 -9.49 11.34
CA CYS A 152 0.82 -8.44 11.14
C CYS A 152 1.41 -7.08 11.51
N GLY A 153 1.07 -6.05 10.75
CA GLY A 153 1.45 -4.66 11.00
C GLY A 153 0.30 -3.73 10.66
N SER A 154 0.56 -2.43 10.63
CA SER A 154 -0.46 -1.40 10.35
C SER A 154 -1.13 -1.54 8.98
N VAL A 155 -0.42 -2.11 7.99
CA VAL A 155 -0.92 -2.31 6.62
C VAL A 155 -1.77 -3.56 6.46
N GLY A 156 -1.76 -4.47 7.44
CA GLY A 156 -2.45 -5.76 7.37
C GLY A 156 -1.59 -6.93 7.84
N CYS A 157 -2.11 -8.14 7.62
CA CYS A 157 -1.45 -9.39 7.96
C CYS A 157 -0.85 -10.04 6.70
N VAL A 158 0.39 -10.50 6.81
CA VAL A 158 1.21 -10.91 5.66
C VAL A 158 1.37 -12.42 5.62
N ALA A 159 0.96 -13.04 4.52
CA ALA A 159 1.34 -14.40 4.17
C ALA A 159 2.44 -14.37 3.10
N ARG A 160 3.51 -15.15 3.32
CA ARG A 160 4.58 -15.35 2.35
C ARG A 160 4.35 -16.69 1.66
N VAL A 161 4.11 -16.65 0.36
CA VAL A 161 3.67 -17.79 -0.44
C VAL A 161 4.80 -18.19 -1.38
N GLY A 162 5.03 -19.50 -1.52
CA GLY A 162 5.96 -20.06 -2.50
C GLY A 162 5.20 -20.95 -3.47
N PHE A 163 5.45 -20.77 -4.76
CA PHE A 163 4.86 -21.57 -5.84
C PHE A 163 5.93 -22.43 -6.50
N THR A 164 5.63 -23.72 -6.67
CA THR A 164 6.44 -24.63 -7.49
C THR A 164 6.36 -24.26 -8.97
N GLY A 165 7.27 -24.80 -9.79
CA GLY A 165 7.22 -24.60 -11.24
C GLY A 165 5.90 -25.06 -11.87
N ASP A 166 5.34 -26.18 -11.38
CA ASP A 166 4.05 -26.69 -11.86
C ASP A 166 2.89 -25.75 -11.50
N GLU A 167 2.92 -25.11 -10.33
CA GLU A 167 1.91 -24.14 -9.93
C GLU A 167 2.03 -22.84 -10.71
N VAL A 168 3.24 -22.36 -11.00
CA VAL A 168 3.43 -21.24 -11.91
C VAL A 168 2.88 -21.59 -13.30
N ALA A 169 3.11 -22.82 -13.78
CA ALA A 169 2.53 -23.30 -15.04
C ALA A 169 1.00 -23.38 -14.98
N GLN A 170 0.40 -23.73 -13.83
CA GLN A 170 -1.05 -23.66 -13.62
C GLN A 170 -1.55 -22.20 -13.66
N PHE A 171 -0.88 -21.26 -12.99
CA PHE A 171 -1.20 -19.84 -13.08
C PHE A 171 -1.19 -19.34 -14.54
N LYS A 172 -0.22 -19.76 -15.34
CA LYS A 172 -0.10 -19.37 -16.77
C LYS A 172 -1.22 -19.91 -17.66
N LYS A 173 -1.81 -21.06 -17.31
CA LYS A 173 -2.84 -21.76 -18.11
C LYS A 173 -4.25 -21.56 -17.58
N GLY A 174 -4.36 -21.28 -16.30
CA GLY A 174 -5.61 -21.20 -15.56
C GLY A 174 -6.40 -19.94 -15.85
N ALA A 175 -7.62 -19.90 -15.32
CA ALA A 175 -8.49 -18.74 -15.46
C ALA A 175 -8.52 -17.89 -14.18
N LYS A 176 -8.50 -18.56 -13.02
CA LYS A 176 -8.73 -17.91 -11.73
C LYS A 176 -8.01 -18.65 -10.60
N ALA A 177 -7.44 -17.93 -9.66
CA ALA A 177 -7.15 -18.46 -8.33
C ALA A 177 -8.11 -17.84 -7.30
N THR A 178 -8.44 -18.57 -6.25
CA THR A 178 -9.28 -18.08 -5.15
C THR A 178 -8.46 -18.05 -3.87
N LEU A 179 -8.43 -16.87 -3.26
CA LEU A 179 -7.84 -16.59 -1.97
C LEU A 179 -8.95 -16.57 -0.92
N THR A 180 -8.80 -17.36 0.14
CA THR A 180 -9.79 -17.48 1.20
C THR A 180 -9.19 -17.04 2.52
N ILE A 181 -9.91 -16.16 3.21
CA ILE A 181 -9.62 -15.70 4.58
C ILE A 181 -10.85 -15.89 5.47
N VAL A 182 -10.64 -15.94 6.78
CA VAL A 182 -11.69 -16.03 7.80
C VAL A 182 -11.67 -14.75 8.63
N PRO A 183 -12.77 -13.97 8.70
CA PRO A 183 -12.85 -12.82 9.59
C PRO A 183 -12.77 -13.24 11.06
N PHE A 184 -12.04 -12.49 11.88
CA PHE A 184 -11.93 -12.72 13.32
C PHE A 184 -13.30 -12.57 14.01
N ALA A 185 -14.08 -11.57 13.60
CA ALA A 185 -15.41 -11.30 14.15
C ALA A 185 -16.47 -12.34 13.73
N ALA A 186 -16.22 -13.15 12.70
CA ALA A 186 -17.13 -14.17 12.19
C ALA A 186 -16.36 -15.46 11.81
N PRO A 187 -15.91 -16.25 12.80
CA PRO A 187 -15.01 -17.39 12.59
C PRO A 187 -15.62 -18.55 11.78
N ASP A 188 -16.95 -18.58 11.67
CA ASP A 188 -17.74 -19.53 10.90
C ASP A 188 -17.91 -19.12 9.42
N GLN A 189 -17.55 -17.87 9.08
CA GLN A 189 -17.69 -17.32 7.74
C GLN A 189 -16.36 -17.32 6.99
N LYS A 190 -16.44 -17.44 5.66
CA LYS A 190 -15.29 -17.35 4.76
C LYS A 190 -15.48 -16.21 3.78
N VAL A 191 -14.43 -15.43 3.57
CA VAL A 191 -14.35 -14.46 2.49
C VAL A 191 -13.48 -15.05 1.39
N ASN A 192 -14.06 -15.22 0.21
CA ASN A 192 -13.38 -15.68 -0.98
C ASN A 192 -13.14 -14.49 -1.91
N LEU A 193 -11.87 -14.26 -2.24
CA LEU A 193 -11.42 -13.21 -3.15
C LEU A 193 -10.84 -13.86 -4.40
N ASP A 194 -11.28 -13.39 -5.55
CA ASP A 194 -10.82 -13.90 -6.82
C ASP A 194 -9.55 -13.18 -7.27
N ILE A 195 -8.52 -13.97 -7.59
CA ILE A 195 -7.30 -13.56 -8.27
C ILE A 195 -7.49 -13.90 -9.74
N SER A 196 -7.57 -12.89 -10.61
CA SER A 196 -7.63 -13.09 -12.05
C SER A 196 -6.28 -13.56 -12.58
N LEU A 197 -6.27 -14.65 -13.37
CA LEU A 197 -5.06 -15.14 -14.04
C LEU A 197 -4.89 -14.56 -15.45
N LYS A 198 -5.88 -13.78 -15.94
CA LYS A 198 -5.77 -13.05 -17.21
C LYS A 198 -4.62 -12.06 -17.14
N GLY A 199 -3.71 -12.13 -18.11
CA GLY A 199 -2.52 -11.29 -18.19
C GLY A 199 -1.34 -11.77 -17.34
N PHE A 200 -1.51 -12.78 -16.48
CA PHE A 200 -0.45 -13.28 -15.60
C PHE A 200 0.79 -13.70 -16.38
N THR A 201 0.63 -14.51 -17.44
CA THR A 201 1.76 -15.02 -18.23
C THR A 201 2.63 -13.90 -18.80
N ALA A 202 2.00 -12.94 -19.48
CA ALA A 202 2.71 -11.82 -20.09
C ALA A 202 3.41 -10.94 -19.04
N GLY A 203 2.71 -10.62 -17.95
CA GLY A 203 3.29 -9.80 -16.88
C GLY A 203 4.41 -10.51 -16.13
N PHE A 204 4.22 -11.78 -15.78
CA PHE A 204 5.23 -12.55 -15.04
C PHE A 204 6.51 -12.78 -15.86
N GLU A 205 6.37 -13.00 -17.17
CA GLU A 205 7.51 -13.16 -18.09
C GLU A 205 8.22 -11.84 -18.41
N SER A 206 7.58 -10.69 -18.17
CA SER A 206 8.24 -9.38 -18.29
C SER A 206 9.17 -9.05 -17.12
N ILE A 207 9.09 -9.77 -15.99
CA ILE A 207 9.95 -9.52 -14.84
C ILE A 207 11.34 -10.11 -15.10
N THR A 208 12.36 -9.25 -15.08
CA THR A 208 13.75 -9.68 -15.04
C THR A 208 14.10 -10.18 -13.65
N VAL A 209 14.69 -11.37 -13.55
CA VAL A 209 15.18 -11.91 -12.27
C VAL A 209 16.53 -11.28 -11.99
N PRO A 210 16.70 -10.48 -10.92
CA PRO A 210 18.03 -10.05 -10.50
C PRO A 210 18.86 -11.30 -10.17
N GLU A 211 20.08 -11.41 -10.71
CA GLU A 211 20.94 -12.54 -10.37
C GLU A 211 21.17 -12.58 -8.86
N LYS A 212 21.07 -13.78 -8.26
CA LYS A 212 21.41 -13.98 -6.86
C LYS A 212 22.87 -13.54 -6.65
N PRO A 213 23.18 -12.57 -5.76
CA PRO A 213 24.55 -12.25 -5.43
C PRO A 213 25.24 -13.52 -4.89
N ALA A 214 26.38 -13.87 -5.47
CA ALA A 214 27.13 -15.04 -5.05
C ALA A 214 27.72 -14.84 -3.64
N GLY A 215 27.04 -15.39 -2.63
CA GLY A 215 27.60 -15.72 -1.31
C GLY A 215 27.96 -14.55 -0.40
N ASN A 216 27.41 -14.59 0.82
CA ASN A 216 28.15 -14.21 2.03
C ASN A 216 27.79 -15.19 3.14
#